data_AF-A0A2H5PXA1-F1
#
_entry.id   AF-A0A2H5PXA1-F1
#
_cell.length_a   1.000
_cell.length_b   1.000
_cell.length_c   1.000
_cell.angle_alpha   90.00
_cell.angle_beta   90.00
_cell.angle_gamma   90.00
#
_symmetry.space_group_name_H-M   'P 1'
#
loop_
_entity.id
_entity.type
_entity.pdbx_description
1 polymer ?
#
loop_
_entity_poly.entity_id
_entity_poly.type
_entity_poly.pdbx_seq_one_letter_code
_entity_poly.pdbx_strand_id
1 'polypeptide(L)'
;MAMVDEPLYPIAVLIDELKNDDIQLRLNSIRRLSTIARALGEERTPKELIPFLSENNDDDDEVLLAMAEELGVFIPYVGGVEHAHVLLPPLETLCTVEETCMRDKAVESLCRIGSQMRESDLVDWFIPLVKRLAAGEWFTARVSAYSVRLLAVEGCAALGKLLEPQDCVAHILPVIVNFSQTITSITSVEL
;
A
#
# COMPACT_ATOMS: atom_id res chain seq x y z
N MET A 1 11.21 -16.03 38.48
CA MET A 1 12.60 -15.92 38.01
C MET A 1 12.58 -14.92 36.87
N ALA A 2 13.47 -13.93 36.91
CA ALA A 2 13.38 -12.64 36.20
C ALA A 2 12.98 -12.75 34.72
N MET A 3 11.94 -12.00 34.35
CA MET A 3 11.71 -11.63 32.96
C MET A 3 12.92 -10.79 32.54
N VAL A 4 13.66 -11.28 31.56
CA VAL A 4 14.72 -10.51 30.93
C VAL A 4 14.02 -9.44 30.10
N ASP A 5 13.89 -8.26 30.69
CA ASP A 5 13.52 -7.02 30.03
C ASP A 5 14.71 -6.62 29.12
N GLU A 6 14.81 -7.32 27.99
CA GLU A 6 15.77 -7.03 26.92
C GLU A 6 15.24 -5.82 26.13
N PRO A 7 16.11 -4.87 25.77
CA PRO A 7 15.86 -3.46 26.02
C PRO A 7 14.75 -2.92 25.11
N LEU A 8 13.64 -2.47 25.70
CA LEU A 8 12.59 -1.70 25.02
C LEU A 8 13.07 -0.31 24.54
N TYR A 9 14.24 0.14 25.02
CA TYR A 9 14.80 1.49 24.81
C TYR A 9 15.41 1.81 23.43
N PRO A 10 16.02 0.90 22.65
CA PRO A 10 16.61 1.24 21.35
C PRO A 10 15.56 1.42 20.25
N ILE A 11 14.40 0.79 20.40
CA ILE A 11 13.37 0.71 19.35
C ILE A 11 12.42 1.91 19.41
N ALA A 12 12.04 2.36 20.61
CA ALA A 12 11.25 3.58 20.78
C ALA A 12 11.96 4.80 20.18
N VAL A 13 13.29 4.87 20.33
CA VAL A 13 14.13 5.91 19.72
C VAL A 13 14.07 5.86 18.19
N LEU A 14 14.09 4.68 17.57
CA LEU A 14 14.02 4.54 16.11
C LEU A 14 12.65 4.94 15.54
N ILE A 15 11.57 4.73 16.28
CA ILE A 15 10.23 5.22 15.89
C ILE A 15 10.11 6.72 16.18
N ASP A 16 10.69 7.23 17.27
CA ASP A 16 10.72 8.66 17.57
C ASP A 16 11.57 9.45 16.56
N GLU A 17 12.59 8.83 15.95
CA GLU A 17 13.33 9.40 14.81
C GLU A 17 12.45 9.63 13.58
N LEU A 18 11.35 8.87 13.42
CA LEU A 18 10.36 9.10 12.37
C LEU A 18 9.41 10.26 12.70
N LYS A 19 9.36 10.70 13.96
CA LYS A 19 8.55 11.85 14.42
C LYS A 19 9.36 13.14 14.55
N ASN A 20 10.54 13.20 13.93
CA ASN A 20 11.39 14.39 14.01
C ASN A 20 10.69 15.60 13.35
N ASP A 21 10.84 16.81 13.88
CA ASP A 21 10.27 18.02 13.26
C ASP A 21 10.91 18.35 11.90
N ASP A 22 12.18 17.96 11.70
CA ASP A 22 12.93 18.16 10.46
C ASP A 22 12.56 17.12 9.40
N ILE A 23 12.03 17.61 8.27
CA ILE A 23 11.61 16.80 7.12
C ILE A 23 12.75 15.93 6.59
N GLN A 24 13.98 16.46 6.52
CA GLN A 24 15.12 15.71 6.00
C GLN A 24 15.52 14.58 6.93
N LEU A 25 15.38 14.76 8.24
CA LEU A 25 15.61 13.69 9.20
C LEU A 25 14.52 12.60 9.09
N ARG A 26 13.24 12.98 8.97
CA ARG A 26 12.16 12.01 8.71
C ARG A 26 12.38 11.24 7.41
N LEU A 27 12.70 11.92 6.32
CA LEU A 27 12.98 11.31 5.02
C LEU A 27 14.15 10.31 5.09
N ASN A 28 15.23 10.67 5.80
CA ASN A 28 16.36 9.78 6.01
C ASN A 28 15.99 8.55 6.84
N SER A 29 15.12 8.71 7.84
CA SER A 29 14.58 7.61 8.63
C SER A 29 13.67 6.70 7.80
N ILE A 30 12.80 7.26 6.95
CA ILE A 30 11.94 6.51 6.03
C ILE A 30 12.77 5.65 5.08
N ARG A 31 13.83 6.21 4.48
CA ARG A 31 14.78 5.47 3.61
C ARG A 31 15.56 4.36 4.35
N ARG A 32 15.42 4.28 5.67
CA ARG A 32 16.03 3.24 6.52
C ARG A 32 14.97 2.34 7.17
N LEU A 33 13.71 2.41 6.73
CA LEU A 33 12.62 1.59 7.28
C LEU A 33 12.96 0.11 7.33
N SER A 34 13.60 -0.42 6.28
CA SER A 34 14.08 -1.81 6.24
C SER A 34 15.05 -2.15 7.37
N THR A 35 15.93 -1.22 7.74
CA THR A 35 16.87 -1.39 8.86
C THR A 35 16.14 -1.33 10.20
N ILE A 36 15.18 -0.40 10.34
CA ILE A 36 14.35 -0.26 11.54
C ILE A 36 13.52 -1.54 11.75
N ALA A 37 12.83 -2.03 10.72
CA ALA A 37 12.02 -3.23 10.81
C ALA A 37 12.84 -4.49 11.08
N ARG A 38 14.06 -4.58 10.53
CA ARG A 38 14.98 -5.66 10.88
C ARG A 38 15.40 -5.62 12.35
N ALA A 39 15.60 -4.44 12.93
CA ALA A 39 15.92 -4.28 14.35
C ALA A 39 14.70 -4.54 15.25
N LEU A 40 13.50 -4.19 14.78
CA LEU A 40 12.23 -4.40 15.47
C LEU A 40 11.79 -5.87 15.45
N GLY A 41 12.10 -6.58 14.37
CA GLY A 41 11.72 -7.96 14.13
C GLY A 41 10.35 -8.09 13.45
N GLU A 42 10.13 -9.25 12.83
CA GLU A 42 8.92 -9.56 12.06
C GLU A 42 7.63 -9.63 12.89
N GLU A 43 7.73 -9.86 14.21
CA GLU A 43 6.57 -9.95 15.09
C GLU A 43 6.01 -8.58 15.49
N ARG A 44 6.91 -7.61 15.70
CA ARG A 44 6.58 -6.26 16.18
C ARG A 44 6.35 -5.27 15.06
N THR A 45 7.02 -5.45 13.91
CA THR A 45 6.82 -4.63 12.71
C THR A 45 5.35 -4.44 12.32
N PRO A 46 4.54 -5.51 12.14
CA PRO A 46 3.12 -5.35 11.80
C PRO A 46 2.26 -4.79 12.94
N LYS A 47 2.72 -4.88 14.20
CA LYS A 47 1.95 -4.44 15.39
C LYS A 47 2.25 -2.99 15.80
N GLU A 48 3.42 -2.48 15.47
CA GLU A 48 3.92 -1.17 15.91
C GLU A 48 4.27 -0.27 14.73
N LEU A 49 5.16 -0.72 13.84
CA LEU A 49 5.68 0.12 12.76
C LEU A 49 4.65 0.35 11.65
N ILE A 50 3.94 -0.70 11.22
CA ILE A 50 2.93 -0.56 10.16
C ILE A 50 1.76 0.34 10.60
N PRO A 51 1.16 0.18 11.79
CA PRO A 51 0.15 1.10 12.28
C PRO A 51 0.66 2.54 12.38
N PHE A 52 1.90 2.73 12.84
CA PHE A 52 2.51 4.06 12.88
C PHE A 52 2.59 4.70 11.49
N LEU A 53 3.03 3.96 10.46
CA LEU A 53 3.07 4.48 9.08
C LEU A 53 1.66 4.75 8.53
N SER A 54 0.68 3.92 8.86
CA SER A 54 -0.72 4.15 8.48
C SER A 54 -1.31 5.40 9.12
N GLU A 55 -0.94 5.73 10.36
CA GLU A 55 -1.39 6.93 11.07
C GLU A 55 -0.69 8.21 10.59
N ASN A 56 0.52 8.11 10.04
CA ASN A 56 1.33 9.24 9.55
C ASN A 56 1.29 9.35 8.02
N ASN A 57 0.09 9.28 7.44
CA ASN A 57 -0.15 9.39 5.99
C ASN A 57 -0.37 10.83 5.49
N ASP A 58 -0.35 11.82 6.38
CA ASP A 58 -0.49 13.26 6.14
C ASP A 58 0.82 13.95 6.52
N ASP A 59 1.90 13.58 5.83
CA ASP A 59 3.25 14.15 5.98
C ASP A 59 3.65 14.84 4.66
N ASP A 60 4.87 15.38 4.59
CA ASP A 60 5.42 16.02 3.40
C ASP A 60 5.48 15.06 2.20
N ASP A 61 5.22 15.59 1.01
CA ASP A 61 5.14 14.80 -0.24
C ASP A 61 6.41 13.96 -0.48
N GLU A 62 7.60 14.47 -0.16
CA GLU A 62 8.85 13.71 -0.31
C GLU A 62 8.93 12.51 0.64
N VAL A 63 8.41 12.67 1.85
CA VAL A 63 8.38 11.64 2.89
C VAL A 63 7.39 10.55 2.53
N LEU A 64 6.18 10.93 2.10
CA LEU A 64 5.14 10.01 1.67
C LEU A 64 5.54 9.24 0.40
N LEU A 65 6.21 9.89 -0.56
CA LEU A 65 6.75 9.23 -1.75
C LEU A 65 7.78 8.16 -1.38
N ALA A 66 8.73 8.49 -0.49
CA ALA A 66 9.73 7.54 -0.01
C ALA A 66 9.09 6.41 0.78
N MET A 67 8.03 6.69 1.55
CA MET A 67 7.28 5.69 2.30
C MET A 67 6.61 4.69 1.37
N ALA A 68 5.93 5.17 0.32
CA ALA A 68 5.33 4.32 -0.69
C ALA A 68 6.36 3.37 -1.30
N GLU A 69 7.55 3.89 -1.67
CA GLU A 69 8.63 3.11 -2.25
C GLU A 69 9.16 2.01 -1.33
N GLU A 70 9.44 2.34 -0.07
CA GLU A 70 9.96 1.39 0.91
C GLU A 70 8.94 0.30 1.25
N LEU A 71 7.65 0.65 1.34
CA LEU A 71 6.57 -0.31 1.60
C LEU A 71 6.45 -1.36 0.48
N GLY A 72 6.75 -1.01 -0.77
CA GLY A 72 6.69 -1.93 -1.91
C GLY A 72 7.66 -3.12 -1.83
N VAL A 73 8.72 -3.03 -1.02
CA VAL A 73 9.72 -4.10 -0.81
C VAL A 73 9.69 -4.66 0.62
N PHE A 74 8.63 -4.38 1.38
CA PHE A 74 8.63 -4.60 2.82
C PHE A 74 8.19 -5.99 3.30
N ILE A 75 7.73 -6.84 2.38
CA ILE A 75 7.27 -8.21 2.66
C ILE A 75 8.23 -9.02 3.55
N PRO A 76 9.57 -9.02 3.31
CA PRO A 76 10.50 -9.79 4.13
C PRO A 76 10.56 -9.34 5.60
N TYR A 77 10.13 -8.12 5.91
CA TYR A 77 10.23 -7.53 7.25
C TYR A 77 8.94 -7.66 8.07
N VAL A 78 7.82 -8.05 7.46
CA VAL A 78 6.53 -8.27 8.14
C VAL A 78 6.24 -9.73 8.47
N GLY A 79 7.20 -10.64 8.26
CA GLY A 79 6.99 -12.08 8.42
C GLY A 79 6.60 -12.78 7.13
N GLY A 80 7.01 -12.23 5.99
CA GLY A 80 6.88 -12.86 4.67
C GLY A 80 5.51 -12.67 4.00
N VAL A 81 5.29 -13.43 2.92
CA VAL A 81 4.12 -13.31 2.04
C VAL A 81 2.80 -13.52 2.79
N GLU A 82 2.80 -14.36 3.83
CA GLU A 82 1.59 -14.62 4.64
C GLU A 82 1.05 -13.36 5.33
N HIS A 83 1.94 -12.43 5.66
CA HIS A 83 1.61 -11.18 6.32
C HIS A 83 1.61 -9.98 5.35
N ALA A 84 1.77 -10.19 4.04
CA ALA A 84 1.81 -9.10 3.06
C ALA A 84 0.55 -8.23 3.07
N HIS A 85 -0.60 -8.79 3.47
CA HIS A 85 -1.88 -8.09 3.58
C HIS A 85 -1.83 -6.87 4.53
N VAL A 86 -0.94 -6.85 5.54
CA VAL A 86 -0.82 -5.73 6.49
C VAL A 86 -0.27 -4.46 5.84
N LEU A 87 0.41 -4.58 4.69
CA LEU A 87 0.98 -3.46 3.93
C LEU A 87 -0.07 -2.78 3.02
N LEU A 88 -1.20 -3.44 2.78
CA LEU A 88 -2.24 -2.96 1.89
C LEU A 88 -2.94 -1.70 2.41
N PRO A 89 -3.35 -1.59 3.69
CA PRO A 89 -4.00 -0.39 4.21
C PRO A 89 -3.20 0.92 4.07
N PRO A 90 -1.91 1.02 4.48
CA PRO A 90 -1.16 2.27 4.31
C PRO A 90 -1.02 2.66 2.83
N LEU A 91 -0.76 1.68 1.96
CA LEU A 91 -0.66 1.94 0.52
C LEU A 91 -2.02 2.31 -0.12
N GLU A 92 -3.14 1.76 0.36
CA GLU A 92 -4.49 2.15 -0.07
C GLU A 92 -4.72 3.63 0.21
N THR A 93 -4.35 4.11 1.40
CA THR A 93 -4.46 5.53 1.75
C THR A 93 -3.57 6.40 0.87
N LEU A 94 -2.32 6.00 0.64
CA LEU A 94 -1.40 6.74 -0.25
C LEU A 94 -1.91 6.80 -1.70
N CYS A 95 -2.66 5.79 -2.15
CA CYS A 95 -3.34 5.82 -3.46
C CYS A 95 -4.49 6.83 -3.55
N THR A 96 -4.95 7.40 -2.44
CA THR A 96 -6.01 8.42 -2.44
C THR A 96 -5.48 9.86 -2.41
N VAL A 97 -4.17 10.03 -2.17
CA VAL A 97 -3.51 11.33 -2.11
C VAL A 97 -3.57 12.05 -3.47
N GLU A 98 -3.72 13.38 -3.44
CA GLU A 98 -3.91 14.20 -4.63
C GLU A 98 -2.67 14.24 -5.54
N GLU A 99 -1.48 14.19 -4.96
CA GLU A 99 -0.23 14.27 -5.71
C GLU A 99 -0.03 13.07 -6.64
N THR A 100 0.15 13.33 -7.92
CA THR A 100 0.13 12.28 -8.96
C THR A 100 1.33 11.37 -8.83
N CYS A 101 2.52 11.91 -8.56
CA CYS A 101 3.74 11.12 -8.47
C CYS A 101 3.73 10.15 -7.27
N MET A 102 3.17 10.57 -6.14
CA MET A 102 2.99 9.72 -4.95
C MET A 102 2.01 8.58 -5.22
N ARG A 103 0.89 8.92 -5.86
CA ARG A 103 -0.16 7.97 -6.21
C ARG A 103 0.38 6.88 -7.13
N ASP A 104 1.09 7.26 -8.20
CA ASP A 104 1.68 6.31 -9.14
C ASP A 104 2.66 5.37 -8.43
N LYS A 105 3.46 5.90 -7.49
CA LYS A 105 4.40 5.10 -6.70
C LYS A 105 3.71 4.14 -5.73
N ALA A 106 2.63 4.58 -5.08
CA ALA A 106 1.82 3.73 -4.21
C ALA A 106 1.17 2.59 -5.01
N VAL A 107 0.66 2.89 -6.21
CA VAL A 107 0.12 1.89 -7.14
C VAL A 107 1.19 0.89 -7.58
N GLU A 108 2.39 1.36 -7.97
CA GLU A 108 3.52 0.49 -8.31
C GLU A 108 3.84 -0.48 -7.17
N SER A 109 3.86 0.04 -5.95
CA SER A 109 4.18 -0.70 -4.73
C SER A 109 3.10 -1.73 -4.37
N LEU A 110 1.82 -1.38 -4.48
CA LEU A 110 0.70 -2.31 -4.34
C LEU A 110 0.80 -3.46 -5.35
N CYS A 111 1.10 -3.16 -6.61
CA CYS A 111 1.22 -4.19 -7.64
C CYS A 111 2.44 -5.10 -7.40
N ARG A 112 3.57 -4.56 -6.94
CA ARG A 112 4.72 -5.36 -6.54
C ARG A 112 4.36 -6.32 -5.40
N ILE A 113 3.61 -5.87 -4.40
CA ILE A 113 3.15 -6.72 -3.29
C ILE A 113 2.16 -7.77 -3.80
N GLY A 114 1.13 -7.35 -4.54
CA GLY A 114 0.11 -8.24 -5.10
C GLY A 114 0.68 -9.35 -5.97
N SER A 115 1.73 -9.06 -6.76
CA SER A 115 2.40 -10.08 -7.59
C SER A 115 3.11 -11.19 -6.79
N GLN A 116 3.39 -10.94 -5.51
CA GLN A 116 4.03 -11.89 -4.60
C GLN A 116 3.04 -12.59 -3.67
N MET A 117 1.80 -12.10 -3.57
CA MET A 117 0.75 -12.67 -2.72
C MET A 117 0.21 -13.99 -3.27
N ARG A 118 -0.30 -14.84 -2.39
CA ARG A 118 -1.00 -16.08 -2.76
C ARG A 118 -2.39 -15.77 -3.31
N GLU A 119 -2.95 -16.70 -4.09
CA GLU A 119 -4.32 -16.62 -4.63
C GLU A 119 -5.37 -16.32 -3.56
N SER A 120 -5.34 -17.03 -2.44
CA SER A 120 -6.29 -16.82 -1.34
C SER A 120 -6.22 -15.40 -0.81
N ASP A 121 -5.00 -14.91 -0.57
CA ASP A 121 -4.76 -13.59 0.00
C ASP A 121 -5.14 -12.47 -0.99
N LEU A 122 -4.98 -12.73 -2.30
CA LEU A 122 -5.46 -11.84 -3.35
C LEU A 122 -6.98 -11.72 -3.35
N VAL A 123 -7.70 -12.84 -3.25
CA VAL A 123 -9.17 -12.86 -3.23
C VAL A 123 -9.72 -12.20 -1.97
N ASP A 124 -9.12 -12.50 -0.82
CA ASP A 124 -9.62 -12.07 0.49
C ASP A 124 -9.27 -10.62 0.82
N TRP A 125 -8.13 -10.11 0.35
CA TRP A 125 -7.63 -8.78 0.74
C TRP A 125 -7.44 -7.82 -0.44
N PHE A 126 -6.79 -8.27 -1.51
CA PHE A 126 -6.42 -7.41 -2.63
C PHE A 126 -7.64 -7.03 -3.50
N ILE A 127 -8.52 -7.98 -3.83
CA ILE A 127 -9.74 -7.71 -4.60
C ILE A 127 -10.67 -6.72 -3.85
N PRO A 128 -10.94 -6.89 -2.54
CA PRO A 128 -11.70 -5.90 -1.79
C PRO A 128 -11.07 -4.50 -1.77
N LEU A 129 -9.74 -4.40 -1.68
CA LEU A 129 -9.03 -3.12 -1.76
C LEU A 129 -9.29 -2.44 -3.10
N VAL A 130 -9.12 -3.16 -4.22
CA VAL A 130 -9.36 -2.60 -5.55
C VAL A 130 -10.82 -2.17 -5.71
N LYS A 131 -11.77 -2.94 -5.15
CA LYS A 131 -13.20 -2.56 -5.13
C LYS A 131 -13.45 -1.31 -4.31
N ARG A 132 -12.76 -1.11 -3.18
CA ARG A 132 -12.87 0.11 -2.36
C ARG A 132 -12.28 1.32 -3.06
N LEU A 133 -11.08 1.23 -3.63
CA LEU A 133 -10.48 2.30 -4.43
C LEU A 133 -11.39 2.68 -5.61
N ALA A 134 -12.03 1.67 -6.22
CA ALA A 134 -12.99 1.88 -7.29
C ALA A 134 -14.28 2.57 -6.83
N ALA A 135 -14.83 2.14 -5.70
CA ALA A 135 -16.03 2.75 -5.11
C ALA A 135 -15.74 4.08 -4.41
N GLY A 136 -14.47 4.45 -4.25
CA GLY A 136 -14.05 5.66 -3.57
C GLY A 136 -14.70 6.90 -4.16
N GLU A 137 -15.13 7.82 -3.29
CA GLU A 137 -15.77 9.08 -3.70
C GLU A 137 -14.79 10.02 -4.41
N TRP A 138 -13.48 9.79 -4.24
CA TRP A 138 -12.40 10.60 -4.78
C TRP A 138 -12.03 10.20 -6.21
N PHE A 139 -12.00 11.17 -7.13
CA PHE A 139 -11.54 10.96 -8.50
C PHE A 139 -10.11 10.36 -8.55
N THR A 140 -9.27 10.70 -7.59
CA THR A 140 -7.90 10.21 -7.47
C THR A 140 -7.83 8.73 -7.12
N ALA A 141 -8.53 8.30 -6.06
CA ALA A 141 -8.70 6.90 -5.67
C ALA A 141 -9.22 6.06 -6.84
N ARG A 142 -10.11 6.69 -7.61
CA ARG A 142 -10.72 6.11 -8.78
C ARG A 142 -9.72 5.88 -9.92
N VAL A 143 -8.94 6.90 -10.28
CA VAL A 143 -7.85 6.75 -11.27
C VAL A 143 -6.81 5.73 -10.78
N SER A 144 -6.47 5.74 -9.50
CA SER A 144 -5.59 4.73 -8.88
C SER A 144 -6.14 3.32 -9.05
N ALA A 145 -7.45 3.10 -8.82
CA ALA A 145 -8.06 1.79 -9.02
C ALA A 145 -7.90 1.28 -10.46
N TYR A 146 -8.00 2.18 -11.45
CA TYR A 146 -7.75 1.85 -12.84
C TYR A 146 -6.27 1.51 -13.08
N SER A 147 -5.34 2.32 -12.55
CA SER A 147 -3.89 2.07 -12.69
C SER A 147 -3.46 0.79 -11.99
N VAL A 148 -3.89 0.55 -10.74
CA VAL A 148 -3.68 -0.70 -9.99
C VAL A 148 -4.25 -1.88 -10.77
N ARG A 149 -5.45 -1.73 -11.34
CA ARG A 149 -6.04 -2.79 -12.17
C ARG A 149 -5.23 -3.02 -13.43
N LEU A 150 -4.91 -1.99 -14.21
CA LEU A 150 -4.20 -2.13 -15.48
C LEU A 150 -2.84 -2.77 -15.23
N LEU A 151 -2.12 -2.32 -14.20
CA LEU A 151 -0.84 -2.87 -13.80
C LEU A 151 -0.99 -4.28 -13.19
N ALA A 152 -2.06 -4.56 -12.44
CA ALA A 152 -2.39 -5.91 -11.99
C ALA A 152 -2.74 -6.82 -13.17
N VAL A 153 -3.42 -6.33 -14.22
CA VAL A 153 -3.80 -7.05 -15.44
C VAL A 153 -2.60 -7.23 -16.40
N GLU A 154 -1.68 -6.28 -16.48
CA GLU A 154 -0.38 -6.43 -17.14
C GLU A 154 0.49 -7.44 -16.35
N GLY A 155 0.44 -7.37 -15.02
CA GLY A 155 0.89 -8.41 -14.11
C GLY A 155 0.10 -9.73 -14.23
N CYS A 156 -1.11 -9.72 -14.81
CA CYS A 156 -1.93 -10.91 -15.07
C CYS A 156 -1.45 -11.73 -16.27
N ALA A 157 -0.41 -11.33 -16.99
CA ALA A 157 0.35 -12.34 -17.74
C ALA A 157 0.94 -13.41 -16.79
N ALA A 158 1.22 -13.05 -15.52
CA ALA A 158 1.63 -13.98 -14.46
C ALA A 158 0.43 -14.54 -13.66
N LEU A 159 -0.58 -13.73 -13.32
CA LEU A 159 -1.79 -14.17 -12.58
C LEU A 159 -2.86 -14.86 -13.43
N GLY A 160 -2.80 -14.82 -14.76
CA GLY A 160 -3.70 -15.59 -15.65
C GLY A 160 -3.54 -17.12 -15.53
N LYS A 161 -2.55 -17.57 -14.74
CA LYS A 161 -2.42 -18.96 -14.28
C LYS A 161 -3.09 -19.22 -12.92
N LEU A 162 -3.45 -18.18 -12.16
CA LEU A 162 -3.87 -18.25 -10.76
C LEU A 162 -5.33 -17.80 -10.52
N LEU A 163 -5.89 -16.90 -11.34
CA LEU A 163 -7.29 -16.47 -11.26
C LEU A 163 -8.04 -16.86 -12.53
N GLU A 164 -9.23 -17.46 -12.37
CA GLU A 164 -10.03 -17.83 -13.53
C GLU A 164 -10.48 -16.57 -14.30
N PRO A 165 -10.53 -16.61 -15.64
CA PRO A 165 -11.05 -15.52 -16.46
C PRO A 165 -12.45 -15.07 -16.02
N GLN A 166 -13.21 -15.95 -15.38
CA GLN A 166 -14.54 -15.69 -14.83
C GLN A 166 -14.52 -14.66 -13.69
N ASP A 167 -13.55 -14.73 -12.78
CA ASP A 167 -13.45 -13.80 -11.65
C ASP A 167 -13.02 -12.40 -12.10
N CYS A 168 -12.13 -12.34 -13.09
CA CYS A 168 -11.73 -11.10 -13.75
C CYS A 168 -12.93 -10.39 -14.40
N VAL A 169 -13.80 -11.16 -15.07
CA VAL A 169 -15.00 -10.62 -15.71
C VAL A 169 -16.08 -10.28 -14.68
N ALA A 170 -16.30 -11.12 -13.66
CA ALA A 170 -17.36 -10.95 -12.69
C ALA A 170 -17.12 -9.80 -11.72
N HIS A 171 -15.88 -9.58 -11.30
CA HIS A 171 -15.57 -8.60 -10.26
C HIS A 171 -14.95 -7.32 -10.80
N ILE A 172 -14.17 -7.44 -11.87
CA ILE A 172 -13.38 -6.31 -12.35
C ILE A 172 -14.13 -5.62 -13.49
N LEU A 173 -14.70 -6.32 -14.47
CA LEU A 173 -15.45 -5.69 -15.57
C LEU A 173 -16.51 -4.66 -15.12
N PRO A 174 -17.36 -4.93 -14.10
CA PRO A 174 -18.38 -3.98 -13.65
C PRO A 174 -17.77 -2.69 -13.10
N VAL A 175 -16.61 -2.79 -12.44
CA VAL A 175 -15.86 -1.63 -11.95
C VAL A 175 -15.41 -0.76 -13.12
N ILE A 176 -14.80 -1.31 -14.17
CA ILE A 176 -14.40 -0.51 -15.35
C ILE A 176 -15.60 0.13 -16.04
N VAL A 177 -16.71 -0.62 -16.20
CA VAL A 177 -17.89 -0.11 -16.88
C VAL A 177 -18.48 1.05 -16.10
N ASN A 178 -18.65 0.89 -14.78
CA ASN A 178 -19.13 1.97 -13.90
C ASN A 178 -18.20 3.20 -13.99
N PHE A 179 -16.89 2.96 -14.11
CA PHE A 179 -15.90 4.01 -14.28
C PHE A 179 -15.96 4.78 -15.57
N SER A 180 -16.02 4.07 -16.71
CA SER A 180 -16.17 4.71 -18.01
C SER A 180 -17.41 5.58 -18.05
N GLN A 181 -18.49 5.14 -17.38
CA GLN A 181 -19.73 5.89 -17.28
C GLN A 181 -19.55 7.15 -16.41
N THR A 182 -18.86 7.08 -15.27
CA THR A 182 -18.66 8.28 -14.45
C THR A 182 -17.67 9.27 -15.04
N ILE A 183 -16.60 8.83 -15.73
CA ILE A 183 -15.71 9.74 -16.46
C ILE A 183 -16.50 10.47 -17.55
N THR A 184 -17.35 9.73 -18.29
CA THR A 184 -18.25 10.33 -19.29
C THR A 184 -19.21 11.35 -18.66
N SER A 185 -19.79 11.05 -17.49
CA SER A 185 -20.64 12.00 -16.75
C SER A 185 -19.89 13.22 -16.25
N ILE A 186 -18.66 13.10 -15.74
CA ILE A 186 -17.85 14.23 -15.27
C ILE A 186 -17.46 15.14 -16.44
N THR A 187 -17.00 14.58 -17.55
CA THR A 187 -16.71 15.35 -18.78
C THR A 187 -17.92 16.02 -19.41
N SER A 188 -19.15 15.55 -19.10
CA SER A 188 -20.40 16.16 -19.57
C SER A 188 -20.91 17.30 -18.68
N VAL A 189 -20.35 17.47 -17.48
CA VAL A 189 -20.71 18.54 -16.51
C VAL A 189 -19.73 19.72 -16.59
N GLU A 190 -18.54 19.53 -17.18
CA GLU A 190 -17.54 20.57 -17.41
C GLU A 190 -17.60 21.22 -18.82
N LEU A 191 -18.65 20.96 -19.61
CA LEU A 191 -18.97 21.63 -20.88
C LEU A 191 -20.34 22.34 -20.82
#